data_AF-A0A7S4W3W2-F1
#
_entry.id   AF-A0A7S4W3W2-F1
#
_cell.length_a   1.000
_cell.length_b   1.000
_cell.length_c   1.000
_cell.angle_alpha   90.00
_cell.angle_beta   90.00
_cell.angle_gamma   90.00
#
_symmetry.space_group_name_H-M   'P 1'
#
loop_
_entity.id
_entity.type
_entity.pdbx_description
1 polymer ?
#
loop_
_entity_poly.entity_id
_entity_poly.type
_entity_poly.pdbx_seq_one_letter_code
_entity_poly.pdbx_strand_id
1 'polypeptide(L)'
;DGRALLSVSPFLRSSKEVVRIAMAQCGLALVHTPPELLHDPEIIEVAVGQDGMALMYVPPELRLNRRLVQAAVAQNGLALQYAPYELRGDSEIALAAVGQTLEALEHVAMELKLDEDFVAFAKAPNPEIESALKAKPAPLARKWTVAKVRRHL
;
A
#
# COMPACT_ATOMS: atom_id res chain seq x y z
N ASP A 1 7.64 -20.15 -6.80
CA ASP A 1 6.33 -20.29 -6.11
C ASP A 1 6.42 -20.05 -4.58
N GLY A 2 7.49 -19.43 -4.05
CA GLY A 2 7.61 -19.09 -2.63
C GLY A 2 7.82 -20.28 -1.68
N ARG A 3 7.82 -21.53 -2.16
CA ARG A 3 7.90 -22.75 -1.34
C ARG A 3 9.28 -23.07 -0.78
N ALA A 4 10.29 -22.24 -1.06
CA ALA A 4 11.65 -22.44 -0.55
C ALA A 4 11.70 -22.51 0.99
N LEU A 5 10.78 -21.83 1.70
CA LEU A 5 10.67 -21.93 3.16
C LEU A 5 10.06 -23.25 3.64
N LEU A 6 9.31 -23.98 2.80
CA LEU A 6 8.72 -25.26 3.16
C LEU A 6 9.72 -26.41 3.14
N SER A 7 10.79 -26.30 2.35
CA SER A 7 11.81 -27.36 2.18
C SER A 7 12.95 -27.29 3.19
N VAL A 8 13.11 -26.20 3.93
CA VAL A 8 14.09 -26.07 5.03
C VAL A 8 13.53 -26.58 6.36
N SER A 9 14.44 -27.10 7.21
CA SER A 9 14.08 -27.63 8.53
C SER A 9 13.36 -26.58 9.38
N PRO A 10 12.47 -26.97 10.32
CA PRO A 10 11.73 -26.04 11.16
C PRO A 10 12.63 -25.03 11.90
N PHE A 11 13.83 -25.45 12.30
CA PHE A 11 14.84 -24.60 12.93
C PHE A 11 15.37 -23.50 11.99
N LEU A 12 15.54 -23.79 10.70
CA LEU A 12 15.99 -22.82 9.69
C LEU A 12 14.85 -21.93 9.19
N ARG A 13 13.59 -22.40 9.25
CA ARG A 13 12.40 -21.60 8.92
C ARG A 13 12.18 -20.43 9.89
N SER A 14 12.69 -20.53 11.11
CA SER A 14 12.68 -19.46 12.12
C SER A 14 13.91 -18.54 12.04
N SER A 15 14.85 -18.80 11.13
CA SER A 15 16.01 -17.92 10.91
C SER A 15 15.61 -16.72 10.06
N LYS A 16 15.68 -15.52 10.64
CA LYS A 16 15.38 -14.26 9.95
C LYS A 16 16.14 -14.12 8.63
N GLU A 17 17.39 -14.57 8.59
CA GLU A 17 18.22 -14.49 7.38
C GLU A 17 17.73 -15.41 6.25
N VAL A 18 17.24 -16.61 6.59
CA VAL A 18 16.67 -17.56 5.61
C VAL A 18 15.34 -17.03 5.08
N VAL A 19 14.51 -16.45 5.95
CA VAL A 19 13.24 -15.79 5.56
C VAL A 19 13.51 -14.60 4.64
N ARG A 20 14.50 -13.77 4.97
CA ARG A 20 14.91 -12.62 4.15
C ARG A 20 15.41 -13.03 2.77
N ILE A 21 16.25 -14.06 2.67
CA ILE A 21 16.74 -14.58 1.39
C ILE A 21 15.57 -15.14 0.55
N ALA A 22 14.65 -15.87 1.17
CA ALA A 22 13.48 -16.39 0.48
C ALA A 22 12.56 -15.26 -0.04
N MET A 23 12.40 -14.20 0.74
CA MET A 23 11.61 -13.02 0.37
C MET A 23 12.25 -12.18 -0.72
N ALA A 24 13.58 -12.03 -0.72
CA ALA A 24 14.31 -11.37 -1.78
C ALA A 24 14.14 -12.06 -3.14
N GLN A 25 13.85 -13.37 -3.15
CA GLN A 25 13.57 -14.12 -4.37
C GLN A 25 12.07 -14.16 -4.73
N CYS A 26 11.18 -13.99 -3.74
CA CYS A 26 9.73 -14.00 -3.94
C CYS A 26 9.00 -13.30 -2.78
N GLY A 27 8.49 -12.08 -3.00
CA GLY A 27 7.76 -11.31 -1.97
C GLY A 27 6.52 -12.03 -1.41
N LEU A 28 5.91 -12.93 -2.20
CA LEU A 28 4.80 -13.79 -1.77
C LEU A 28 5.19 -14.89 -0.77
N ALA A 29 6.48 -15.08 -0.48
CA ALA A 29 6.93 -16.03 0.56
C ALA A 29 6.45 -15.65 1.97
N LEU A 30 5.91 -14.44 2.15
CA LEU A 30 5.26 -14.00 3.39
C LEU A 30 4.15 -14.97 3.84
N VAL A 31 3.43 -15.61 2.90
CA VAL A 31 2.39 -16.62 3.21
C VAL A 31 2.91 -17.87 3.94
N HIS A 32 4.21 -18.15 3.85
CA HIS A 32 4.86 -19.31 4.49
C HIS A 32 5.72 -18.92 5.69
N THR A 33 5.67 -17.65 6.09
CA THR A 33 6.42 -17.13 7.24
C THR A 33 5.68 -17.51 8.53
N PRO A 34 6.37 -18.06 9.54
CA PRO A 34 5.78 -18.34 10.84
C PRO A 34 5.13 -17.09 11.46
N PRO A 35 3.99 -17.20 12.16
CA PRO A 35 3.30 -16.05 12.75
C PRO A 35 4.19 -15.17 13.63
N GLU A 36 5.16 -15.77 14.32
CA GLU A 36 6.10 -15.08 15.20
C GLU A 36 7.00 -14.08 14.43
N LEU A 37 7.26 -14.35 13.15
CA LEU A 37 8.07 -13.51 12.27
C LEU A 37 7.22 -12.53 11.43
N LEU A 38 5.89 -12.71 11.38
CA LEU A 38 4.97 -11.76 10.73
C LEU A 38 4.78 -10.46 11.51
N HIS A 39 5.35 -10.36 12.71
CA HIS A 39 5.41 -9.13 13.50
C HIS A 39 6.76 -8.42 13.40
N ASP A 40 7.72 -8.97 12.66
CA ASP A 40 9.02 -8.34 12.45
C ASP A 40 8.93 -7.27 11.34
N PRO A 41 9.14 -5.99 11.65
CA PRO A 41 9.03 -4.92 10.66
C PRO A 41 9.99 -5.09 9.48
N GLU A 42 11.21 -5.58 9.70
CA GLU A 42 12.19 -5.75 8.60
C GLU A 42 11.73 -6.81 7.61
N ILE A 43 11.15 -7.91 8.10
CA ILE A 43 10.63 -9.00 7.25
C ILE A 43 9.48 -8.49 6.39
N ILE A 44 8.56 -7.74 7.00
CA ILE A 44 7.39 -7.18 6.31
C ILE A 44 7.82 -6.12 5.27
N GLU A 45 8.75 -5.23 5.64
CA GLU A 45 9.26 -4.20 4.74
C GLU A 45 9.99 -4.80 3.54
N VAL A 46 10.80 -5.85 3.73
CA VAL A 46 11.46 -6.57 2.63
C VAL A 46 10.43 -7.24 1.72
N ALA A 47 9.42 -7.92 2.29
CA ALA A 47 8.39 -8.58 1.50
C ALA A 47 7.59 -7.59 0.63
N VAL A 48 7.14 -6.50 1.24
CA VAL A 48 6.35 -5.45 0.58
C VAL A 48 7.18 -4.65 -0.42
N GLY A 49 8.46 -4.39 -0.11
CA GLY A 49 9.38 -3.74 -1.03
C GLY A 49 9.67 -4.60 -2.26
N GLN A 50 9.67 -5.92 -2.13
CA GLN A 50 9.84 -6.84 -3.25
C GLN A 50 8.54 -6.98 -4.08
N ASP A 51 7.40 -7.12 -3.41
CA ASP A 51 6.08 -7.26 -4.05
C ASP A 51 5.01 -6.54 -3.22
N GLY A 52 4.45 -5.45 -3.76
CA GLY A 52 3.42 -4.67 -3.08
C GLY A 52 2.18 -5.50 -2.73
N MET A 53 1.90 -6.58 -3.46
CA MET A 53 0.78 -7.48 -3.15
C MET A 53 1.00 -8.30 -1.87
N ALA A 54 2.24 -8.38 -1.37
CA ALA A 54 2.53 -9.03 -0.08
C ALA A 54 1.76 -8.39 1.08
N LEU A 55 1.30 -7.14 0.95
CA LEU A 55 0.44 -6.48 1.93
C LEU A 55 -0.79 -7.32 2.31
N MET A 56 -1.30 -8.18 1.41
CA MET A 56 -2.43 -9.06 1.68
C MET A 56 -2.17 -10.13 2.76
N TYR A 57 -0.91 -10.47 3.01
CA TYR A 57 -0.50 -11.45 4.02
C TYR A 57 0.00 -10.82 5.32
N VAL A 58 0.19 -9.49 5.34
CA VAL A 58 0.53 -8.75 6.55
C VAL A 58 -0.65 -8.83 7.53
N PRO A 59 -0.44 -9.04 8.84
CA PRO A 59 -1.50 -8.99 9.85
C PRO A 59 -2.32 -7.69 9.77
N PRO A 60 -3.66 -7.73 9.86
CA PRO A 60 -4.52 -6.55 9.71
C PRO A 60 -4.12 -5.36 10.57
N GLU A 61 -3.66 -5.62 11.80
CA GLU A 61 -3.24 -4.61 12.78
C GLU A 61 -2.01 -3.82 12.29
N LEU A 62 -1.14 -4.47 11.52
CA LEU A 62 0.07 -3.85 10.96
C LEU A 62 -0.21 -3.10 9.65
N ARG A 63 -1.31 -3.40 8.95
CA ARG A 63 -1.73 -2.65 7.74
C ARG A 63 -2.24 -1.25 8.05
N LEU A 64 -2.52 -0.93 9.32
CA LEU A 64 -2.80 0.45 9.75
C LEU A 64 -1.55 1.34 9.70
N ASN A 65 -0.36 0.76 9.52
CA ASN A 65 0.85 1.53 9.30
C ASN A 65 0.83 2.20 7.92
N ARG A 66 0.55 3.50 7.93
CA ARG A 66 0.54 4.35 6.73
C ARG A 66 1.79 4.20 5.87
N ARG A 67 2.99 4.14 6.47
CA ARG A 67 4.26 4.03 5.72
C ARG A 67 4.36 2.69 5.01
N LEU A 68 3.90 1.62 5.65
CA LEU A 68 3.90 0.29 5.05
C LEU A 68 2.95 0.22 3.85
N VAL A 69 1.73 0.75 4.00
CA VAL A 69 0.77 0.83 2.88
C VAL A 69 1.31 1.69 1.75
N GLN A 70 1.96 2.81 2.07
CA GLN A 70 2.61 3.66 1.06
C GLN A 70 3.71 2.92 0.31
N ALA A 71 4.56 2.16 1.00
CA ALA A 71 5.59 1.34 0.35
C ALA A 71 4.96 0.28 -0.57
N ALA A 72 3.89 -0.38 -0.11
CA ALA A 72 3.17 -1.38 -0.90
C ALA A 72 2.55 -0.76 -2.17
N VAL A 73 1.87 0.36 -2.01
CA VAL A 73 1.24 1.09 -3.11
C VAL A 73 2.29 1.62 -4.07
N ALA A 74 3.41 2.17 -3.59
CA ALA A 74 4.50 2.63 -4.44
C ALA A 74 5.13 1.51 -5.28
N GLN A 75 5.11 0.27 -4.78
CA GLN A 75 5.57 -0.91 -5.50
C GLN A 75 4.49 -1.48 -6.45
N ASN A 76 3.22 -1.43 -6.07
CA ASN A 76 2.09 -1.83 -6.90
C ASN A 76 0.82 -1.07 -6.50
N GLY A 77 0.31 -0.20 -7.38
CA GLY A 77 -0.91 0.58 -7.12
C GLY A 77 -2.14 -0.24 -6.71
N LEU A 78 -2.28 -1.48 -7.17
CA LEU A 78 -3.40 -2.36 -6.79
C LEU A 78 -3.31 -2.85 -5.33
N ALA A 79 -2.15 -2.74 -4.68
CA ALA A 79 -2.00 -3.09 -3.26
C ALA A 79 -2.93 -2.28 -2.35
N LEU A 80 -3.44 -1.13 -2.80
CA LEU A 80 -4.45 -0.33 -2.11
C LEU A 80 -5.67 -1.15 -1.69
N GLN A 81 -6.04 -2.19 -2.45
CA GLN A 81 -7.18 -3.06 -2.14
C GLN A 81 -7.03 -3.84 -0.83
N TYR A 82 -5.82 -3.94 -0.27
CA TYR A 82 -5.54 -4.63 0.99
C TYR A 82 -5.34 -3.67 2.16
N ALA A 83 -5.27 -2.37 1.90
CA ALA A 83 -5.19 -1.36 2.93
C ALA A 83 -6.50 -1.29 3.75
N PRO A 84 -6.46 -0.86 5.01
CA PRO A 84 -7.64 -0.48 5.78
C PRO A 84 -8.43 0.64 5.10
N TYR A 85 -9.73 0.69 5.33
CA TYR A 85 -10.63 1.65 4.67
C TYR A 85 -10.17 3.11 4.88
N GLU A 86 -9.71 3.41 6.09
CA GLU A 86 -9.20 4.72 6.50
C GLU A 86 -8.02 5.18 5.64
N LEU A 87 -7.14 4.26 5.25
CA LEU A 87 -5.98 4.54 4.40
C LEU A 87 -6.33 4.55 2.91
N ARG A 88 -7.44 3.92 2.49
CA ARG A 88 -8.00 4.08 1.13
C ARG A 88 -8.64 5.45 0.93
N GLY A 89 -8.97 6.13 2.02
CA GLY A 89 -9.44 7.53 2.04
C GLY A 89 -8.32 8.56 2.20
N ASP A 90 -7.06 8.12 2.38
CA ASP A 90 -5.91 9.02 2.34
C ASP A 90 -5.65 9.41 0.88
N SER A 91 -5.86 10.69 0.57
CA SER A 91 -5.75 11.20 -0.79
C SER A 91 -4.33 11.07 -1.36
N GLU A 92 -3.28 11.12 -0.54
CA GLU A 92 -1.91 10.93 -1.03
C GLU A 92 -1.66 9.47 -1.43
N ILE A 93 -2.15 8.51 -0.62
CA ILE A 93 -2.04 7.09 -0.93
C ILE A 93 -2.89 6.72 -2.15
N ALA A 94 -4.14 7.21 -2.18
CA ALA A 94 -5.06 6.97 -3.28
C ALA A 94 -4.53 7.53 -4.61
N LEU A 95 -3.97 8.74 -4.61
CA LEU A 95 -3.35 9.31 -5.82
C LEU A 95 -2.08 8.57 -6.24
N ALA A 96 -1.26 8.12 -5.29
CA ALA A 96 -0.08 7.31 -5.61
C ALA A 96 -0.47 5.97 -6.26
N ALA A 97 -1.59 5.38 -5.86
CA ALA A 97 -2.13 4.16 -6.46
C ALA A 97 -2.68 4.41 -7.88
N VAL A 98 -3.51 5.45 -8.03
CA VAL A 98 -4.17 5.78 -9.30
C VAL A 98 -3.18 6.27 -10.35
N GLY A 99 -2.12 6.98 -9.94
CA GLY A 99 -1.02 7.37 -10.83
C GLY A 99 -0.22 6.19 -11.39
N GLN A 100 -0.36 4.98 -10.85
CA GLN A 100 0.23 3.78 -11.46
C GLN A 100 -0.77 3.04 -12.34
N THR A 101 -2.01 2.90 -11.88
CA THR A 101 -3.08 2.28 -12.65
C THR A 101 -4.43 2.88 -12.29
N LEU A 102 -5.19 3.27 -13.31
CA LEU A 102 -6.53 3.82 -13.12
C LEU A 102 -7.49 2.80 -12.48
N GLU A 103 -7.21 1.51 -12.64
CA GLU A 103 -7.95 0.41 -11.99
C GLU A 103 -7.94 0.53 -10.46
N ALA A 104 -6.89 1.14 -9.88
CA ALA A 104 -6.83 1.37 -8.43
C ALA A 104 -7.95 2.30 -7.93
N LEU A 105 -8.60 3.09 -8.80
CA LEU A 105 -9.79 3.85 -8.43
C LEU A 105 -10.88 2.97 -7.85
N GLU A 106 -11.02 1.72 -8.28
CA GLU A 106 -12.03 0.79 -7.75
C GLU A 106 -11.83 0.51 -6.25
N HIS A 107 -10.62 0.68 -5.73
CA HIS A 107 -10.28 0.41 -4.34
C HIS A 107 -10.22 1.67 -3.47
N VAL A 108 -10.31 2.86 -4.05
CA VAL A 108 -10.38 4.12 -3.29
C VAL A 108 -11.66 4.16 -2.44
N ALA A 109 -11.57 4.76 -1.25
CA ALA A 109 -12.71 4.92 -0.36
C ALA A 109 -13.84 5.73 -1.02
N MET A 110 -15.09 5.47 -0.64
CA MET A 110 -16.25 6.04 -1.33
C MET A 110 -16.27 7.57 -1.23
N GLU A 111 -15.80 8.13 -0.12
CA GLU A 111 -15.78 9.56 0.13
C GLU A 111 -14.91 10.30 -0.90
N LEU A 112 -13.76 9.73 -1.28
CA LEU A 112 -12.91 10.30 -2.33
C LEU A 112 -13.47 10.04 -3.73
N LYS A 113 -14.15 8.92 -3.96
CA LYS A 113 -14.82 8.63 -5.24
C LYS A 113 -15.99 9.57 -5.53
N LEU A 114 -16.67 10.03 -4.48
CA LEU A 114 -17.76 11.02 -4.59
C LEU A 114 -17.23 12.45 -4.71
N ASP A 115 -15.94 12.66 -4.47
CA ASP A 115 -15.32 13.95 -4.67
C ASP A 115 -14.98 14.15 -6.15
N GLU A 116 -15.79 14.96 -6.82
CA GLU A 116 -15.63 15.30 -8.24
C GLU A 116 -14.25 15.90 -8.55
N ASP A 117 -13.71 16.72 -7.62
CA ASP A 117 -12.41 17.33 -7.81
C ASP A 117 -11.34 16.20 -7.82
N PHE A 118 -11.49 15.19 -6.95
CA PHE A 118 -10.52 14.08 -6.82
C PHE A 118 -10.59 13.20 -8.05
N VAL A 119 -11.80 12.83 -8.47
CA VAL A 119 -12.01 11.98 -9.66
C VAL A 119 -11.53 12.68 -10.93
N ALA A 120 -11.77 13.99 -11.06
CA ALA A 120 -11.27 14.76 -12.20
C ALA A 120 -9.73 14.77 -12.22
N PHE A 121 -9.11 15.00 -11.06
CA PHE A 121 -7.65 14.99 -10.94
C PHE A 121 -7.05 13.60 -11.19
N ALA A 122 -7.67 12.55 -10.66
CA ALA A 122 -7.20 11.17 -10.78
C ALA A 122 -7.31 10.61 -12.22
N LYS A 123 -8.21 11.16 -13.04
CA LYS A 123 -8.37 10.83 -14.46
C LYS A 123 -7.48 11.66 -15.38
N ALA A 124 -6.78 12.67 -14.85
CA ALA A 124 -5.87 13.49 -15.62
C ALA A 124 -4.66 12.65 -16.12
N PRO A 125 -3.94 13.10 -17.17
CA PRO A 125 -2.78 12.40 -17.67
C PRO A 125 -1.73 12.16 -16.58
N ASN A 126 -1.13 10.97 -16.58
CA ASN A 126 -0.19 10.55 -15.54
C ASN A 126 0.97 11.54 -15.23
N PRO A 127 1.55 12.27 -16.21
CA PRO A 127 2.59 13.27 -15.92
C PRO A 127 2.15 14.36 -14.94
N GLU A 128 0.87 14.70 -14.92
CA GLU A 128 0.31 15.73 -14.03
C GLU A 128 0.22 15.23 -12.59
N ILE A 129 -0.21 13.98 -12.40
CA ILE A 129 -0.27 13.31 -11.10
C ILE A 129 1.15 13.17 -10.54
N GLU A 130 2.10 12.68 -11.34
CA GLU A 130 3.51 12.57 -10.94
C GLU A 130 4.14 13.92 -10.57
N SER A 131 3.90 14.94 -11.40
CA SER A 131 4.41 16.30 -11.17
C SER A 131 3.85 16.86 -9.85
N ALA A 132 2.56 16.69 -9.59
CA ALA A 132 1.92 17.14 -8.36
C ALA A 132 2.43 16.42 -7.10
N LEU A 133 2.68 15.11 -7.17
CA LEU A 133 3.27 14.34 -6.08
C LEU A 133 4.71 14.80 -5.77
N LYS A 134 5.51 15.06 -6.81
CA LYS A 134 6.89 15.55 -6.70
C LYS A 134 6.97 17.00 -6.21
N ALA A 135 6.00 17.84 -6.54
CA ALA A 135 5.97 19.25 -6.19
C ALA A 135 5.77 19.54 -4.69
N LYS A 136 5.56 18.52 -3.82
CA LYS A 136 5.29 18.65 -2.38
C LYS A 136 4.44 19.90 -2.05
N PRO A 137 3.17 19.97 -2.48
CA PRO A 137 2.29 20.97 -1.91
C PRO A 137 2.10 20.67 -0.41
N ALA A 138 1.89 21.71 0.39
CA ALA A 138 1.38 21.61 1.76
C ALA A 138 0.24 20.56 1.81
N PRO A 139 0.14 19.76 2.90
CA PRO A 139 -0.52 18.46 2.88
C PRO A 139 -1.84 18.61 2.16
N LEU A 140 -2.03 17.84 1.08
CA LEU A 140 -3.21 17.94 0.23
C LEU A 140 -4.49 17.87 1.09
N ALA A 141 -4.40 17.24 2.27
CA ALA A 141 -5.33 17.41 3.39
C ALA A 141 -5.95 18.82 3.50
N ARG A 142 -5.24 19.94 3.39
CA ARG A 142 -5.87 21.29 3.52
C ARG A 142 -6.85 21.68 2.40
N LYS A 143 -6.81 21.03 1.23
CA LYS A 143 -7.82 21.23 0.17
C LYS A 143 -8.97 20.22 0.23
N TRP A 144 -8.77 19.05 0.83
CA TRP A 144 -9.76 17.96 0.83
C TRP A 144 -10.36 17.64 2.21
N THR A 145 -9.75 18.11 3.30
CA THR A 145 -10.32 18.02 4.66
C THR A 145 -11.28 19.18 4.89
N VAL A 146 -12.58 18.86 4.94
CA VAL A 146 -13.66 19.59 5.65
C VAL A 146 -13.99 21.02 5.15
N ALA A 147 -13.42 21.50 4.05
CA ALA A 147 -13.72 22.84 3.50
C ALA A 147 -14.93 22.92 2.55
N LYS A 148 -15.99 22.10 2.74
CA LYS A 148 -17.25 22.21 1.95
C LYS A 148 -18.55 22.08 2.77
N VAL A 149 -18.53 22.31 4.09
CA VAL A 149 -19.79 22.51 4.88
C VAL A 149 -20.38 23.94 4.70
N ARG A 150 -19.86 24.77 3.78
CA ARG A 150 -20.43 26.11 3.48
C ARG A 150 -20.85 26.31 2.03
N ARG A 151 -21.33 25.27 1.35
CA ARG A 151 -22.04 25.43 0.06
C ARG A 151 -23.47 24.92 0.07
N HIS A 152 -24.05 24.61 1.22
CA HIS A 152 -25.50 24.52 1.38
C HIS A 152 -25.84 25.39 2.59
N LEU A 153 -25.89 26.71 2.34
CA LEU A 153 -26.87 27.57 2.98
C LEU A 153 -28.24 27.19 2.39
#